data_AF-A0A7W4VS37-F1
#
_entry.id   AF-A0A7W4VS37-F1
#
_cell.length_a   1.000
_cell.length_b   1.000
_cell.length_c   1.000
_cell.angle_alpha   90.00
_cell.angle_beta   90.00
_cell.angle_gamma   90.00
#
_symmetry.space_group_name_H-M   'P 1'
#
loop_
_entity.id
_entity.type
_entity.pdbx_description
1 polymer ?
#
loop_
_entity_poly.entity_id
_entity_poly.type
_entity_poly.pdbx_seq_one_letter_code
_entity_poly.pdbx_strand_id
1 'polypeptide(L)'
;MSTTTAQMRDLADAVADASVWSMDPAEAGATLVELTRLAAQVSELQARVAAHADTIHVGQDVGASSTANWLAHQTKTTRAAAYGAVRLGHDLEAHASTRRRSAGWVGGCGRSSPPRKPTPTKPRSCNGRKRPRCGPARSRWSTTATAPPTAGSPCRPTTPPPSRRC
;
A
#
# COMPACT_ATOMS: atom_id res chain seq x y z
N MET A 1 15.36 -23.30 -11.38
CA MET A 1 14.57 -22.61 -10.34
C MET A 1 13.97 -23.60 -9.34
N SER A 2 12.97 -24.42 -9.70
CA SER A 2 12.31 -25.36 -8.76
C SER A 2 13.29 -26.18 -7.88
N THR A 3 14.27 -26.87 -8.49
CA THR A 3 15.28 -27.65 -7.76
C THR A 3 16.11 -26.81 -6.79
N THR A 4 16.56 -25.63 -7.20
CA THR A 4 17.32 -24.71 -6.36
C THR A 4 16.48 -24.20 -5.18
N THR A 5 15.19 -23.92 -5.40
CA THR A 5 14.27 -23.51 -4.32
C THR A 5 13.92 -24.66 -3.37
N ALA A 6 14.04 -25.93 -3.80
CA ALA A 6 13.97 -27.07 -2.90
C ALA A 6 15.23 -27.16 -2.04
N GLN A 7 16.42 -27.12 -2.65
CA GLN A 7 17.70 -27.11 -1.93
C GLN A 7 17.81 -25.97 -0.90
N MET A 8 17.30 -24.78 -1.21
CA MET A 8 17.24 -23.66 -0.25
C MET A 8 16.30 -23.93 0.94
N ARG A 9 15.26 -24.76 0.78
CA ARG A 9 14.40 -25.20 1.89
C ARG A 9 15.09 -26.27 2.71
N ASP A 10 15.67 -27.28 2.08
CA ASP A 10 16.44 -28.33 2.77
C ASP A 10 17.54 -27.75 3.66
N LEU A 11 18.24 -26.71 3.18
CA LEU A 11 19.23 -25.96 3.95
C LEU A 11 18.63 -25.09 5.07
N ALA A 12 17.43 -24.54 4.88
CA ALA A 12 16.75 -23.76 5.91
C ALA A 12 16.20 -24.65 7.03
N ASP A 13 15.70 -25.83 6.69
CA ASP A 13 15.24 -26.85 7.65
C ASP A 13 16.42 -27.37 8.48
N ALA A 14 17.58 -27.64 7.85
CA ALA A 14 18.81 -28.00 8.56
C ALA A 14 19.32 -26.91 9.53
N VAL A 15 19.05 -25.63 9.25
CA VAL A 15 19.33 -24.51 10.18
C VAL A 15 18.28 -24.42 11.29
N ALA A 16 17.02 -24.79 11.03
CA ALA A 16 15.97 -24.85 12.04
C ALA A 16 16.17 -26.01 13.04
N ASP A 17 16.75 -27.13 12.60
CA ASP A 17 17.14 -28.26 13.46
C ASP A 17 18.39 -27.98 14.31
N ALA A 18 19.16 -26.92 14.02
CA ALA A 18 20.32 -26.55 14.81
C ALA A 18 19.92 -26.06 16.22
N SER A 19 20.65 -26.49 17.25
CA SER A 19 20.34 -26.18 18.66
C SER A 19 20.55 -24.71 19.00
N VAL A 20 19.50 -23.90 18.83
CA VAL A 20 19.44 -22.49 19.25
C VAL A 20 19.72 -22.32 20.76
N TRP A 21 19.40 -23.33 21.57
CA TRP A 21 19.53 -23.30 23.03
C TRP A 21 20.97 -23.40 23.56
N SER A 22 21.93 -23.75 22.70
CA SER A 22 23.34 -23.91 23.05
C SER A 22 24.26 -22.84 22.45
N MET A 23 23.73 -21.88 21.69
CA MET A 23 24.54 -20.79 21.13
C MET A 23 25.00 -19.83 22.23
N ASP A 24 26.24 -19.36 22.13
CA ASP A 24 26.68 -18.22 22.94
C ASP A 24 26.11 -16.88 22.39
N PRO A 25 26.10 -15.79 23.18
CA PRO A 25 25.51 -14.51 22.75
C PRO A 25 26.12 -13.89 21.48
N ALA A 26 27.41 -14.10 21.22
CA ALA A 26 28.08 -13.62 20.01
C ALA A 26 27.73 -14.48 18.79
N GLU A 27 27.69 -15.81 18.95
CA GLU A 27 27.22 -16.73 17.91
C GLU A 27 25.75 -16.46 17.52
N ALA A 28 24.87 -16.30 18.51
CA ALA A 28 23.47 -15.96 18.29
C ALA A 28 23.30 -14.59 17.60
N GLY A 29 24.11 -13.60 17.99
CA GLY A 29 24.12 -12.27 17.38
C GLY A 29 24.56 -12.28 15.92
N ALA A 30 25.64 -13.01 15.59
CA ALA A 30 26.11 -13.18 14.22
C ALA A 30 25.07 -13.93 13.36
N THR A 31 24.51 -15.01 13.88
CA THR A 31 23.48 -15.82 13.22
C THR A 31 22.23 -14.99 12.89
N LEU A 32 21.76 -14.15 13.80
CA LEU A 32 20.61 -13.27 13.57
C LEU A 32 20.85 -12.25 12.44
N VAL A 33 22.07 -11.72 12.31
CA VAL A 33 22.44 -10.81 11.21
C VAL A 33 22.41 -11.52 9.86
N GLU A 34 22.99 -12.73 9.76
CA GLU A 34 22.99 -13.49 8.50
C GLU A 34 21.60 -13.99 8.12
N LEU A 35 20.78 -14.45 9.07
CA LEU A 35 19.38 -14.79 8.82
C LEU A 35 18.57 -13.59 8.32
N THR A 36 18.82 -12.40 8.87
CA THR A 36 18.17 -11.15 8.41
C THR A 36 18.58 -10.79 6.98
N ARG A 37 19.87 -10.96 6.64
CA ARG A 37 20.40 -10.75 5.27
C ARG A 37 19.80 -11.75 4.28
N LEU A 38 19.72 -13.03 4.66
CA LEU A 38 19.12 -14.08 3.86
C LEU A 38 17.62 -13.82 3.63
N ALA A 39 16.88 -13.45 4.68
CA ALA A 39 15.47 -13.07 4.58
C ALA A 39 15.26 -11.88 3.63
N ALA A 40 16.14 -10.86 3.66
CA ALA A 40 16.08 -9.75 2.71
C ALA A 40 16.30 -10.21 1.25
N GLN A 41 17.29 -11.06 0.99
CA GLN A 41 17.56 -11.62 -0.35
C GLN A 41 16.37 -12.45 -0.87
N VAL A 42 15.79 -13.31 -0.03
CA VAL A 42 14.59 -14.09 -0.37
C VAL A 42 13.40 -13.17 -0.63
N SER A 43 13.23 -12.09 0.15
CA SER A 43 12.14 -11.12 -0.06
C SER A 43 12.26 -10.38 -1.39
N GLU A 44 13.48 -10.04 -1.83
CA GLU A 44 13.74 -9.39 -3.11
C GLU A 44 13.48 -10.34 -4.29
N LEU A 45 13.88 -11.62 -4.15
CA LEU A 45 13.57 -12.64 -5.14
C LEU A 45 12.06 -12.88 -5.24
N GLN A 46 11.36 -12.99 -4.11
CA GLN A 46 9.91 -13.12 -4.06
C GLN A 46 9.20 -11.92 -4.71
N ALA A 47 9.65 -10.70 -4.45
CA ALA A 47 9.09 -9.49 -5.03
C ALA A 47 9.19 -9.50 -6.57
N ARG A 48 10.36 -9.84 -7.12
CA ARG A 48 10.56 -9.98 -8.58
C ARG A 48 9.70 -11.09 -9.18
N VAL A 49 9.64 -12.26 -8.53
CA VAL A 49 8.76 -13.35 -8.98
C VAL A 49 7.28 -12.94 -8.92
N ALA A 50 6.88 -12.13 -7.94
CA ALA A 50 5.51 -11.62 -7.81
C ALA A 50 5.14 -10.59 -8.90
N ALA A 51 6.06 -9.70 -9.29
CA ALA A 51 5.85 -8.77 -10.42
C ALA A 51 5.82 -9.50 -11.78
N HIS A 52 6.68 -10.50 -11.97
CA HIS A 52 6.63 -11.36 -13.15
C HIS A 52 5.33 -12.18 -13.21
N ALA A 53 4.91 -12.77 -12.09
CA ALA A 53 3.62 -13.46 -11.98
C ALA A 53 2.43 -12.53 -12.30
N ASP A 54 2.54 -11.25 -11.95
CA ASP A 54 1.53 -10.24 -12.24
C ASP A 54 1.47 -9.86 -13.72
N THR A 55 2.63 -9.76 -14.36
CA THR A 55 2.79 -9.57 -15.81
C THR A 55 2.18 -10.71 -16.62
N ILE A 56 2.28 -11.97 -16.16
CA ILE A 56 1.66 -13.14 -16.82
C ILE A 56 0.29 -13.51 -16.25
N HIS A 57 -0.27 -12.66 -15.38
CA HIS A 57 -1.62 -12.77 -14.80
C HIS A 57 -1.93 -14.10 -14.07
N VAL A 58 -0.98 -14.60 -13.25
CA VAL A 58 -1.17 -15.82 -12.46
C VAL A 58 -2.40 -15.73 -11.56
N GLY A 59 -3.27 -16.73 -11.63
CA GLY A 59 -4.46 -16.86 -10.80
C GLY A 59 -5.78 -16.41 -11.46
N GLN A 60 -5.75 -15.84 -12.67
CA GLN A 60 -6.97 -15.53 -13.43
C GLN A 60 -7.76 -16.80 -13.79
N ASP A 61 -7.05 -17.89 -14.06
CA ASP A 61 -7.57 -19.24 -14.33
C ASP A 61 -8.44 -19.79 -13.17
N VAL A 62 -8.07 -19.47 -11.93
CA VAL A 62 -8.84 -19.81 -10.72
C VAL A 62 -9.73 -18.66 -10.22
N GLY A 63 -10.02 -17.67 -11.07
CA GLY A 63 -10.94 -16.57 -10.79
C GLY A 63 -10.42 -15.54 -9.76
N ALA A 64 -9.12 -15.47 -9.50
CA ALA A 64 -8.56 -14.46 -8.62
C ALA A 64 -8.53 -13.09 -9.31
N SER A 65 -9.13 -12.07 -8.70
CA SER A 65 -9.21 -10.70 -9.24
C SER A 65 -7.86 -10.00 -9.44
N SER A 66 -6.78 -10.52 -8.85
CA SER A 66 -5.39 -10.09 -9.10
C SER A 66 -4.42 -11.13 -8.55
N THR A 67 -3.20 -11.12 -9.08
CA THR A 67 -2.07 -11.96 -8.65
C THR A 67 -1.74 -11.79 -7.18
N ALA A 68 -1.82 -10.56 -6.66
CA ALA A 68 -1.64 -10.28 -5.23
C ALA A 68 -2.74 -10.92 -4.37
N ASN A 69 -4.00 -10.96 -4.84
CA ASN A 69 -5.08 -11.64 -4.12
C ASN A 69 -4.96 -13.17 -4.21
N TRP A 70 -4.49 -13.71 -5.35
CA TRP A 70 -4.11 -15.12 -5.50
C TRP A 70 -2.99 -15.49 -4.51
N LEU A 71 -1.89 -14.74 -4.50
CA LEU A 71 -0.73 -14.97 -3.64
C LEU A 71 -1.11 -14.91 -2.15
N ALA A 72 -1.94 -13.93 -1.76
CA ALA A 72 -2.47 -13.82 -0.39
C ALA A 72 -3.27 -15.07 0.02
N HIS A 73 -4.09 -15.62 -0.89
CA HIS A 73 -4.86 -16.82 -0.63
C HIS A 73 -3.97 -18.07 -0.52
N GLN A 74 -3.08 -18.29 -1.49
CA GLN A 74 -2.20 -19.47 -1.54
C GLN A 74 -1.22 -19.55 -0.37
N THR A 75 -0.63 -18.43 0.04
CA THR A 75 0.36 -18.38 1.14
C THR A 75 -0.25 -18.06 2.49
N LYS A 76 -1.58 -17.85 2.56
CA LYS A 76 -2.32 -17.39 3.75
C LYS A 76 -1.78 -16.08 4.36
N THR A 77 -1.02 -15.29 3.59
CA THR A 77 -0.49 -13.99 4.05
C THR A 77 -1.55 -12.88 3.93
N THR A 78 -1.30 -11.75 4.58
CA THR A 78 -2.21 -10.60 4.47
C THR A 78 -2.20 -10.04 3.05
N ARG A 79 -3.36 -9.56 2.57
CA ARG A 79 -3.44 -8.86 1.27
C ARG A 79 -2.44 -7.70 1.19
N ALA A 80 -2.24 -6.95 2.29
CA ALA A 80 -1.30 -5.84 2.35
C ALA A 80 0.15 -6.27 2.08
N ALA A 81 0.58 -7.42 2.62
CA ALA A 81 1.90 -7.99 2.33
C ALA A 81 2.02 -8.44 0.86
N ALA A 82 1.01 -9.13 0.33
CA ALA A 82 1.03 -9.60 -1.06
C ALA A 82 1.04 -8.45 -2.10
N TYR A 83 0.19 -7.43 -1.92
CA TYR A 83 0.24 -6.21 -2.73
C TYR A 83 1.56 -5.43 -2.53
N GLY A 84 2.14 -5.47 -1.33
CA GLY A 84 3.46 -4.91 -1.04
C GLY A 84 4.55 -5.58 -1.85
N ALA A 85 4.57 -6.92 -1.93
CA ALA A 85 5.55 -7.70 -2.68
C ALA A 85 5.46 -7.46 -4.19
N VAL A 86 4.25 -7.49 -4.78
CA VAL A 86 4.05 -7.20 -6.22
C VAL A 86 4.52 -5.79 -6.56
N ARG A 87 4.12 -4.78 -5.77
CA ARG A 87 4.56 -3.40 -5.98
C ARG A 87 6.08 -3.24 -5.83
N LEU A 88 6.68 -3.86 -4.82
CA LEU A 88 8.14 -3.84 -4.63
C LEU A 88 8.87 -4.45 -5.84
N GLY A 89 8.33 -5.51 -6.44
CA GLY A 89 8.88 -6.10 -7.66
C GLY A 89 8.88 -5.11 -8.83
N HIS A 90 7.74 -4.47 -9.10
CA HIS A 90 7.62 -3.42 -10.12
C HIS A 90 8.56 -2.23 -9.83
N ASP A 91 8.65 -1.80 -8.57
CA ASP A 91 9.56 -0.72 -8.13
C ASP A 91 11.05 -1.10 -8.37
N LEU A 92 11.42 -2.38 -8.18
CA LEU A 92 12.78 -2.91 -8.39
C LEU A 92 13.12 -3.13 -9.86
N GLU A 93 12.15 -3.50 -10.70
CA GLU A 93 12.31 -3.61 -12.15
C GLU A 93 12.53 -2.23 -12.77
N ALA A 94 11.76 -1.23 -12.33
CA ALA A 94 11.95 0.17 -12.73
C ALA A 94 13.31 0.76 -12.28
N HIS A 95 13.88 0.30 -11.16
CA HIS A 95 15.11 0.83 -10.58
C HIS A 95 16.22 -0.23 -10.45
N ALA A 96 16.67 -0.74 -11.60
CA ALA A 96 17.71 -1.77 -11.71
C ALA A 96 19.03 -1.46 -10.94
N SER A 97 19.34 -0.19 -10.68
CA SER A 97 20.51 0.27 -9.92
C SER A 97 20.36 0.13 -8.40
N THR A 98 19.15 0.19 -7.85
CA THR A 98 18.88 0.07 -6.40
C THR A 98 19.06 -1.36 -5.89
N ARG A 99 18.98 -2.34 -6.80
CA ARG A 99 19.12 -3.80 -6.60
C ARG A 99 20.34 -4.23 -5.77
N ARG A 100 21.45 -3.49 -5.82
CA ARG A 100 22.67 -3.86 -5.04
C ARG A 100 22.62 -3.39 -3.57
N ARG A 101 21.59 -2.61 -3.19
CA ARG A 101 21.51 -1.89 -1.90
C ARG A 101 20.30 -2.28 -1.03
N SER A 102 19.34 -3.01 -1.59
CA SER A 102 18.12 -3.50 -0.92
C SER A 102 18.37 -4.44 0.27
N ALA A 103 19.56 -5.07 0.35
CA ALA A 103 19.96 -5.96 1.44
C ALA A 103 20.05 -5.34 2.86
N GLY A 104 19.68 -4.06 3.01
CA GLY A 104 19.61 -3.34 4.29
C GLY A 104 18.25 -2.72 4.62
N TRP A 105 17.18 -2.97 3.86
CA TRP A 105 15.86 -2.35 4.10
C TRP A 105 14.78 -3.37 4.48
N VAL A 106 14.70 -3.72 5.77
CA VAL A 106 13.51 -4.37 6.36
C VAL A 106 12.43 -3.32 6.67
N GLY A 107 11.99 -2.63 5.61
CA GLY A 107 11.00 -1.58 5.72
C GLY A 107 9.59 -2.10 5.64
N GLY A 108 8.93 -2.25 6.79
CA GLY A 108 7.49 -2.29 6.83
C GLY A 108 6.92 -0.96 6.32
N CYS A 109 6.54 -0.89 5.04
CA CYS A 109 5.62 0.13 4.53
C CYS A 109 4.19 -0.12 5.06
N GLY A 110 4.06 -0.18 6.38
CA GLY A 110 2.81 0.16 7.03
C GLY A 110 2.48 1.59 6.64
N ARG A 111 1.51 1.76 5.73
CA ARG A 111 0.84 3.04 5.58
C ARG A 111 0.16 3.30 6.92
N SER A 112 0.80 4.13 7.75
CA SER A 112 0.19 4.74 8.92
C SER A 112 -1.12 5.37 8.47
N SER A 113 -2.22 4.68 8.73
CA SER A 113 -3.52 5.32 8.60
C SER A 113 -3.52 6.41 9.65
N PRO A 114 -3.64 7.70 9.28
CA PRO A 114 -3.70 8.75 10.28
C PRO A 114 -4.87 8.43 11.21
N PRO A 115 -4.73 8.67 12.54
CA PRO A 115 -5.81 8.39 13.46
C PRO A 115 -7.06 9.09 12.96
N ARG A 116 -8.15 8.33 12.78
CA ARG A 116 -9.45 8.90 12.40
C ARG A 116 -9.76 9.97 13.45
N LYS A 117 -9.73 11.24 13.04
CA LYS A 117 -10.15 12.35 13.92
C LYS A 117 -11.54 11.96 14.44
N PRO A 118 -11.79 11.97 15.76
CA PRO A 118 -13.12 11.70 16.27
C PRO A 118 -14.07 12.70 15.62
N THR A 119 -15.10 12.19 14.94
CA THR A 119 -16.17 13.02 14.39
C THR A 119 -16.73 13.85 15.54
N PRO A 120 -16.84 15.19 15.42
CA PRO A 120 -17.33 16.01 16.50
C PRO A 120 -18.78 15.59 16.81
N THR A 121 -18.96 14.93 17.96
CA THR A 121 -20.27 14.58 18.48
C THR A 121 -21.06 15.87 18.64
N LYS A 122 -22.06 16.08 17.78
CA LYS A 122 -22.90 17.28 17.78
C LYS A 122 -23.48 17.43 19.20
N PRO A 123 -23.20 18.53 19.93
CA PRO A 123 -23.67 18.66 21.31
C PRO A 123 -25.20 18.60 21.32
N ARG A 124 -25.75 17.82 22.26
CA ARG A 124 -27.20 17.75 22.46
C ARG A 124 -27.71 19.16 22.76
N SER A 125 -28.80 19.52 22.11
CA SER A 125 -29.43 20.84 22.24
C SER A 125 -29.72 21.18 23.71
N CYS A 126 -29.06 22.21 24.24
CA CYS A 126 -29.43 22.79 25.52
C CYS A 126 -30.73 23.58 25.35
N ASN A 127 -31.81 23.08 25.95
CA ASN A 127 -33.11 23.73 25.94
C ASN A 127 -33.11 24.89 26.96
N GLY A 128 -33.59 26.07 26.56
CA GLY A 128 -34.07 27.09 27.49
C GLY A 128 -33.20 28.34 27.75
N ARG A 129 -33.76 29.47 27.29
CA ARG A 129 -33.73 30.84 27.89
C ARG A 129 -32.53 31.79 27.66
N LYS A 130 -32.94 33.00 27.22
CA LYS A 130 -32.32 34.35 27.32
C LYS A 130 -31.23 34.73 26.28
N ARG A 131 -31.62 35.61 25.35
CA ARG A 131 -30.73 36.51 24.57
C ARG A 131 -30.12 37.59 25.49
N PRO A 132 -29.00 38.22 25.10
CA PRO A 132 -29.12 39.56 24.47
C PRO A 132 -28.42 39.67 23.09
N ARG A 133 -28.50 40.87 22.49
CA ARG A 133 -27.94 41.23 21.17
C ARG A 133 -26.54 41.86 21.31
N CYS A 134 -25.67 41.72 20.31
CA CYS A 134 -24.74 42.79 19.87
C CYS A 134 -24.02 42.47 18.53
N GLY A 135 -24.07 43.41 17.58
CA GLY A 135 -23.02 43.77 16.60
C GLY A 135 -22.49 42.75 15.56
N PRO A 136 -22.56 43.06 14.24
CA PRO A 136 -21.79 42.34 13.20
C PRO A 136 -20.43 43.00 12.93
N ALA A 137 -19.33 42.27 13.16
CA ALA A 137 -18.00 42.72 12.73
C ALA A 137 -17.78 42.40 11.25
N ARG A 138 -17.58 43.43 10.42
CA ARG A 138 -17.21 43.30 9.00
C ARG A 138 -15.68 43.37 8.83
N SER A 139 -15.12 42.41 8.11
CA SER A 139 -13.91 42.56 7.29
C SER A 139 -14.15 41.68 6.05
N ARG A 140 -14.45 42.19 4.85
CA ARG A 140 -13.71 43.18 4.05
C ARG A 140 -12.21 42.85 4.07
N TRP A 141 -11.79 42.04 3.10
CA TRP A 141 -10.83 42.45 2.07
C TRP A 141 -11.26 41.80 0.74
N SER A 142 -11.30 42.63 -0.30
CA SER A 142 -11.47 42.17 -1.68
C SER A 142 -10.14 42.41 -2.37
N THR A 143 -9.61 41.40 -3.06
CA THR A 143 -8.53 41.61 -4.03
C THR A 143 -9.02 41.17 -5.38
N THR A 144 -9.18 42.14 -6.27
CA THR A 144 -9.57 41.97 -7.67
C THR A 144 -8.51 41.19 -8.44
N ALA A 145 -8.92 40.15 -9.14
CA ALA A 145 -8.14 39.51 -10.19
C ALA A 145 -8.80 39.79 -11.55
N THR A 146 -8.10 40.56 -12.38
CA THR A 146 -8.53 40.97 -13.73
C THR A 146 -8.43 39.81 -14.74
N ALA A 147 -9.36 39.78 -15.70
CA ALA A 147 -9.37 38.94 -16.90
C ALA A 147 -10.07 39.73 -18.04
N PRO A 148 -10.23 39.22 -19.28
CA PRO A 148 -9.61 38.06 -19.94
C PRO A 148 -8.52 38.59 -20.91
N PRO A 149 -8.50 38.50 -22.27
CA PRO A 149 -9.22 37.70 -23.32
C PRO A 149 -8.31 36.55 -23.87
N THR A 150 -8.55 35.79 -24.96
CA THR A 150 -9.62 35.72 -25.99
C THR A 150 -9.74 34.28 -26.55
N ALA A 151 -10.88 33.95 -27.19
CA ALA A 151 -11.10 32.89 -28.19
C ALA A 151 -10.91 31.39 -27.81
N GLY A 152 -11.78 30.46 -28.20
CA GLY A 152 -13.10 30.60 -28.84
C GLY A 152 -13.46 29.45 -29.80
N SER A 153 -14.40 28.58 -29.42
CA SER A 153 -15.30 27.85 -30.34
C SER A 153 -16.44 27.13 -29.57
N PRO A 154 -17.60 26.84 -30.20
CA PRO A 154 -18.85 26.61 -29.45
C PRO A 154 -19.53 25.25 -29.71
N CYS A 155 -20.68 25.08 -29.04
CA CYS A 155 -21.78 24.15 -29.33
C CYS A 155 -21.61 22.64 -29.02
N ARG A 156 -22.40 22.18 -28.04
CA ARG A 156 -23.53 21.28 -28.32
C ARG A 156 -24.64 21.39 -27.25
N PRO A 157 -25.93 21.44 -27.62
CA PRO A 157 -27.04 21.56 -26.68
C PRO A 157 -27.45 20.21 -26.07
N THR A 158 -27.95 20.27 -24.84
CA THR A 158 -28.46 19.11 -24.08
C THR A 158 -29.89 18.76 -24.47
N THR A 159 -30.16 17.52 -24.88
CA THR A 159 -31.52 17.04 -25.17
C THR A 159 -32.22 16.57 -23.87
N PRO A 160 -33.44 17.02 -23.57
CA PRO A 160 -34.24 16.48 -22.46
C PRO A 160 -34.92 15.14 -22.84
N PRO A 161 -35.20 14.24 -21.88
CA PRO A 161 -35.84 12.96 -22.13
C PRO A 161 -37.35 13.10 -22.44
N PRO A 162 -37.94 12.19 -23.23
CA PRO A 162 -39.37 12.24 -23.56
C PRO A 162 -40.27 11.87 -22.37
N SER A 163 -41.40 12.54 -22.27
CA SER A 163 -42.44 12.28 -21.28
C SER A 163 -43.17 10.95 -21.55
N ARG A 164 -43.41 10.17 -20.49
CA ARG A 164 -44.30 9.01 -20.55
C ARG A 164 -45.76 9.48 -20.48
N ARG A 165 -46.58 9.04 -21.43
CA ARG A 165 -48.03 8.95 -21.27
C ARG A 165 -48.38 7.57 -20.73
N CYS A 166 -49.11 7.54 -19.62
CA CYS A 166 -50.17 6.61 -19.24
C CYS A 166 -50.94 7.29 -18.11
#